data_AF-A0A9E7B6D6-F1
#
_entry.id   AF-A0A9E7B6D6-F1
#
_cell.length_a   1.000
_cell.length_b   1.000
_cell.length_c   1.000
_cell.angle_alpha   90.00
_cell.angle_beta   90.00
_cell.angle_gamma   90.00
#
_symmetry.space_group_name_H-M   'P 1'
#
loop_
_entity.id
_entity.type
_entity.pdbx_description
1 polymer ?
#
loop_
_entity_poly.entity_id
_entity_poly.type
_entity_poly.pdbx_seq_one_letter_code
_entity_poly.pdbx_strand_id
1 'polypeptide(L)'
;MKKFFSIILTPVYLLYFALLLVIFHPIQVFTRLIWGYPVRKKVVDVLNFGLLYGLWILGTRISFRGFEKIPKNRPLIIVANHQSLLDIVAVVVGFRKNHPKFISKIELGKGIPSVSYNLRHGGSVLIDRKKGAQSVKDIMMLGKHIEATNYSACIFPEGTRTKNGLVKTFQPAGIASLIRTSPSAVIVPFAIDGFEIMKNGYFPITFGCNFKLTVLDPIEPKGWDVNELTLHVENLIKNELGQSSPEVQNL
;
A
#
# COMPACT_ATOMS: atom_id res chain seq x y z
N MET A 1 24.45 5.89 19.24
CA MET A 1 23.87 7.08 18.55
C MET A 1 22.48 6.85 17.96
N LYS A 2 22.24 5.86 17.09
CA LYS A 2 20.91 5.64 16.47
C LYS A 2 19.76 5.53 17.49
N LYS A 3 19.92 4.74 18.55
CA LYS A 3 18.90 4.57 19.61
C LYS A 3 18.53 5.90 20.30
N PHE A 4 19.53 6.72 20.60
CA PHE A 4 19.35 8.04 21.22
C PHE A 4 18.50 8.96 20.34
N PHE A 5 18.89 9.13 19.07
CA PHE A 5 18.11 9.93 18.11
C PHE A 5 16.71 9.35 17.87
N SER A 6 16.59 8.02 17.82
CA SER A 6 15.28 7.35 17.68
C SER A 6 14.33 7.73 18.82
N ILE A 7 14.81 7.73 20.07
CA ILE A 7 13.99 8.08 21.25
C ILE A 7 13.59 9.56 21.23
N ILE A 8 14.51 10.47 20.88
CA ILE A 8 14.27 11.92 20.91
C ILE A 8 13.38 12.38 19.75
N LEU A 9 13.59 11.85 18.55
CA LEU A 9 12.91 12.33 17.34
C LEU A 9 11.58 11.62 17.10
N THR A 10 11.35 10.44 17.71
CA THR A 10 10.05 9.74 17.58
C THR A 10 8.87 10.57 18.06
N PRO A 11 8.87 11.19 19.27
CA PRO A 11 7.76 12.03 19.71
C PRO A 11 7.48 13.20 18.75
N VAL A 12 8.53 13.83 18.22
CA VAL A 12 8.42 14.93 17.25
C VAL A 12 7.75 14.43 15.96
N TYR A 13 8.21 13.31 15.42
CA TYR A 13 7.63 12.68 14.24
C TYR A 13 6.18 12.25 14.46
N LEU A 14 5.86 11.61 15.60
CA LEU A 14 4.50 11.16 15.90
C LEU A 14 3.53 12.34 16.06
N LEU A 15 3.97 13.43 16.70
CA LEU A 15 3.19 14.66 16.81
C LEU A 15 2.93 15.26 15.42
N TYR A 16 3.97 15.38 14.59
CA TYR A 16 3.85 15.84 13.21
C TYR A 16 2.87 14.98 12.40
N PHE A 17 3.02 13.65 12.48
CA PHE A 17 2.15 12.67 11.80
C PHE A 17 0.69 12.81 12.24
N ALA A 18 0.44 12.91 13.56
CA ALA A 18 -0.90 13.07 14.11
C ALA A 18 -1.54 14.40 13.71
N LEU A 19 -0.78 15.51 13.77
CA LEU A 19 -1.25 16.83 13.35
C LEU A 19 -1.66 16.85 11.90
N LEU A 20 -0.88 16.24 11.00
CA LEU A 20 -1.26 16.11 9.59
C LEU A 20 -2.59 15.38 9.42
N LEU A 21 -2.79 14.25 10.11
CA LEU A 21 -4.06 13.50 10.03
C LEU A 21 -5.26 14.31 10.55
N VAL A 22 -5.08 15.08 11.62
CA VAL A 22 -6.15 15.89 12.22
C VAL A 22 -6.47 17.10 11.37
N ILE A 23 -5.46 17.86 10.92
CA ILE A 23 -5.63 19.08 10.12
C ILE A 23 -6.22 18.77 8.74
N PHE A 24 -5.74 17.71 8.08
CA PHE A 24 -6.25 17.37 6.75
C PHE A 24 -7.64 16.73 6.79
N HIS A 25 -8.13 16.27 7.95
CA HIS A 25 -9.47 15.68 8.03
C HIS A 25 -10.57 16.66 7.64
N PRO A 26 -10.75 17.83 8.30
CA PRO A 26 -11.79 18.79 7.93
C PRO A 26 -11.58 19.34 6.52
N ILE A 27 -10.34 19.52 6.07
CA ILE A 27 -10.04 19.97 4.69
C ILE A 27 -10.55 18.93 3.67
N GLN A 28 -10.33 17.64 3.92
CA GLN A 28 -10.87 16.57 3.06
C GLN A 28 -12.40 16.52 3.08
N VAL A 29 -13.02 16.73 4.25
CA VAL A 29 -14.47 16.77 4.36
C VAL A 29 -15.03 17.93 3.54
N PHE A 30 -14.52 19.13 3.77
CA PHE A 30 -14.92 20.35 3.07
C PHE A 30 -14.72 20.22 1.55
N THR A 31 -13.51 19.83 1.11
CA THR A 31 -13.24 19.71 -0.33
C THR A 31 -14.05 18.63 -1.02
N ARG A 32 -14.41 17.54 -0.32
CA ARG A 32 -15.35 16.53 -0.85
C ARG A 32 -16.73 17.12 -1.08
N LEU A 33 -17.24 17.89 -0.12
CA LEU A 33 -18.61 18.41 -0.14
C LEU A 33 -18.79 19.47 -1.23
N ILE A 34 -17.79 20.32 -1.44
CA ILE A 34 -17.89 21.43 -2.40
C ILE A 34 -17.45 21.03 -3.82
N TRP A 35 -16.38 20.27 -3.98
CA TRP A 35 -15.78 19.98 -5.30
C TRP A 35 -15.67 18.48 -5.64
N GLY A 36 -16.18 17.60 -4.77
CA GLY A 36 -16.18 16.16 -5.03
C GLY A 36 -14.78 15.53 -5.02
N TYR A 37 -14.66 14.43 -5.76
CA TYR A 37 -13.47 13.57 -5.73
C TYR A 37 -12.18 14.21 -6.27
N PRO A 38 -12.17 14.91 -7.43
CA PRO A 38 -10.91 15.36 -8.03
C PRO A 38 -10.08 16.30 -7.15
N VAL A 39 -10.74 17.27 -6.48
CA VAL A 39 -10.07 18.22 -5.58
C VAL A 39 -9.69 17.54 -4.27
N ARG A 40 -10.61 16.79 -3.66
CA ARG A 40 -10.32 16.02 -2.44
C ARG A 40 -9.13 15.09 -2.62
N LYS A 41 -9.01 14.46 -3.78
CA LYS A 41 -7.88 13.58 -4.09
C LYS A 41 -6.56 14.33 -4.01
N LYS A 42 -6.46 15.55 -4.57
CA LYS A 42 -5.23 16.36 -4.46
C LYS A 42 -4.87 16.64 -3.00
N VAL A 43 -5.86 16.89 -2.13
CA VAL A 43 -5.65 17.06 -0.69
C VAL A 43 -5.08 15.79 -0.05
N VAL A 44 -5.59 14.60 -0.44
CA VAL A 44 -5.07 13.30 0.02
C VAL A 44 -3.65 13.06 -0.47
N ASP A 45 -3.32 13.43 -1.72
CA ASP A 45 -1.97 13.32 -2.26
C ASP A 45 -0.99 14.20 -1.47
N VAL A 46 -1.37 15.45 -1.16
CA VAL A 46 -0.55 16.37 -0.35
C VAL A 46 -0.38 15.83 1.08
N LEU A 47 -1.44 15.31 1.70
CA LEU A 47 -1.36 14.68 3.01
C LEU A 47 -0.33 13.55 3.00
N ASN A 48 -0.44 12.60 2.07
CA ASN A 48 0.45 11.43 2.03
C ASN A 48 1.88 11.80 1.65
N PHE A 49 2.08 12.83 0.82
CA PHE A 49 3.41 13.42 0.60
C PHE A 49 4.00 13.93 1.92
N GLY A 50 3.24 14.71 2.69
CA GLY A 50 3.65 15.19 4.02
C GLY A 50 3.95 14.06 5.01
N LEU A 51 3.11 13.02 5.05
CA LEU A 51 3.32 11.84 5.92
C LEU A 51 4.59 11.07 5.53
N LEU A 52 4.84 10.88 4.24
CA LEU A 52 6.01 10.14 3.75
C LEU A 52 7.30 10.90 4.04
N TYR A 53 7.37 12.17 3.60
CA TYR A 53 8.57 12.99 3.74
C TYR A 53 8.79 13.50 5.17
N GLY A 54 7.79 13.40 6.05
CA GLY A 54 7.96 13.55 7.49
C GLY A 54 8.99 12.58 8.09
N LEU A 55 9.24 11.43 7.46
CA LEU A 55 10.28 10.49 7.86
C LEU A 55 11.70 11.08 7.81
N TRP A 56 11.90 12.23 7.15
CA TRP A 56 13.16 13.00 7.21
C TRP A 56 13.48 13.54 8.60
N ILE A 57 12.46 13.78 9.44
CA ILE A 57 12.66 14.10 10.87
C ILE A 57 13.46 12.98 11.56
N LEU A 58 13.26 11.73 11.14
CA LEU A 58 13.97 10.55 11.64
C LEU A 58 15.23 10.21 10.82
N GLY A 59 15.68 11.10 9.93
CA GLY A 59 16.84 10.86 9.06
C GLY A 59 16.64 9.71 8.06
N THR A 60 15.39 9.31 7.77
CA THR A 60 15.12 8.22 6.83
C THR A 60 15.40 8.67 5.40
N ARG A 61 16.16 7.86 4.65
CA ARG A 61 16.41 8.11 3.22
C ARG A 61 15.41 7.33 2.39
N ILE A 62 14.69 8.02 1.52
CA ILE A 62 13.60 7.43 0.72
C ILE A 62 14.07 7.34 -0.73
N SER A 63 13.91 6.16 -1.34
CA SER A 63 14.27 5.94 -2.74
C SER A 63 13.13 5.27 -3.50
N PHE A 64 12.90 5.72 -4.73
CA PHE A 64 11.91 5.19 -5.65
C PHE A 64 12.64 4.63 -6.88
N ARG A 65 12.31 3.40 -7.29
CA ARG A 65 12.88 2.75 -8.47
C ARG A 65 11.80 2.04 -9.28
N GLY A 66 11.96 1.96 -10.60
CA GLY A 66 11.03 1.23 -11.47
C GLY A 66 9.70 1.93 -11.74
N PHE A 67 9.46 3.14 -11.23
CA PHE A 67 8.17 3.83 -11.37
C PHE A 67 7.87 4.25 -12.81
N GLU A 68 8.88 4.31 -13.67
CA GLU A 68 8.77 4.46 -15.11
C GLU A 68 8.10 3.26 -15.80
N LYS A 69 8.13 2.08 -15.17
CA LYS A 69 7.52 0.83 -15.68
C LYS A 69 6.00 0.80 -15.53
N ILE A 70 5.42 1.70 -14.72
CA ILE A 70 3.98 1.69 -14.42
C ILE A 70 3.16 1.91 -15.71
N PRO A 71 2.30 0.96 -16.10
CA PRO A 71 1.44 1.12 -17.26
C PRO A 71 0.51 2.33 -17.11
N LYS A 72 0.30 3.04 -18.23
CA LYS A 72 -0.60 4.20 -18.31
C LYS A 72 -1.94 3.79 -18.92
N ASN A 73 -3.00 4.53 -18.57
CA ASN A 73 -4.32 4.44 -19.21
C ASN A 73 -5.00 3.06 -19.15
N ARG A 74 -4.74 2.28 -18.11
CA ARG A 74 -5.42 1.00 -17.83
C ARG A 74 -5.43 0.71 -16.33
N PRO A 75 -6.36 -0.11 -15.83
CA PRO A 75 -6.41 -0.43 -14.41
C PRO A 75 -5.18 -1.21 -13.96
N LEU A 76 -4.83 -1.08 -12.68
CA LEU A 76 -3.70 -1.81 -12.09
C LEU A 76 -4.14 -2.61 -10.87
N ILE A 77 -3.57 -3.79 -10.71
CA ILE A 77 -3.60 -4.54 -9.46
C ILE A 77 -2.19 -4.47 -8.87
N ILE A 78 -2.00 -3.57 -7.92
CA ILE A 78 -0.73 -3.39 -7.20
C ILE A 78 -0.65 -4.49 -6.14
N VAL A 79 0.34 -5.37 -6.28
CA VAL A 79 0.59 -6.46 -5.34
C VAL A 79 1.85 -6.14 -4.56
N ALA A 80 1.74 -5.94 -3.25
CA ALA A 80 2.85 -5.53 -2.42
C ALA A 80 3.03 -6.41 -1.17
N ASN A 81 4.26 -6.51 -0.67
CA ASN A 81 4.52 -7.02 0.67
C ASN A 81 4.07 -6.02 1.75
N HIS A 82 3.84 -6.51 2.97
CA HIS A 82 3.32 -5.71 4.07
C HIS A 82 4.20 -5.79 5.32
N GLN A 83 4.88 -4.69 5.64
CA GLN A 83 5.80 -4.54 6.77
C GLN A 83 5.31 -3.53 7.81
N SER A 84 4.58 -2.49 7.42
CA SER A 84 4.25 -1.39 8.32
C SER A 84 2.99 -0.63 7.88
N LEU A 85 2.60 0.40 8.63
CA LEU A 85 1.58 1.34 8.17
C LEU A 85 2.11 2.29 7.07
N LEU A 86 3.43 2.49 7.01
CA LEU A 86 4.06 3.39 6.04
C LEU A 86 3.95 2.86 4.61
N ASP A 87 3.74 1.55 4.46
CA ASP A 87 3.48 0.90 3.18
C ASP A 87 2.27 1.53 2.47
N ILE A 88 1.22 1.87 3.23
CA ILE A 88 0.03 2.51 2.69
C ILE A 88 0.38 3.90 2.14
N VAL A 89 1.16 4.67 2.90
CA VAL A 89 1.60 6.01 2.50
C VAL A 89 2.49 5.93 1.26
N ALA A 90 3.41 4.96 1.23
CA ALA A 90 4.29 4.70 0.10
C ALA A 90 3.50 4.36 -1.17
N VAL A 91 2.49 3.49 -1.07
CA VAL A 91 1.61 3.17 -2.19
C VAL A 91 0.86 4.41 -2.67
N VAL A 92 0.28 5.21 -1.77
CA VAL A 92 -0.46 6.42 -2.17
C VAL A 92 0.44 7.41 -2.90
N VAL A 93 1.65 7.66 -2.40
CA VAL A 93 2.59 8.60 -3.05
C VAL A 93 3.12 8.06 -4.38
N GLY A 94 3.58 6.81 -4.37
CA GLY A 94 4.19 6.15 -5.53
C GLY A 94 3.20 6.00 -6.69
N PHE A 95 1.97 5.57 -6.40
CA PHE A 95 0.94 5.31 -7.39
C PHE A 95 -0.11 6.42 -7.48
N ARG A 96 0.18 7.64 -7.00
CA ARG A 96 -0.80 8.75 -6.96
C ARG A 96 -1.51 8.99 -8.29
N LYS A 97 -0.82 8.81 -9.43
CA LYS A 97 -1.40 8.99 -10.77
C LYS A 97 -2.44 7.91 -11.12
N ASN A 98 -2.41 6.77 -10.46
CA ASN A 98 -3.27 5.61 -10.67
C ASN A 98 -4.37 5.47 -9.61
N HIS A 99 -4.51 6.42 -8.68
CA HIS A 99 -5.61 6.48 -7.72
C HIS A 99 -5.82 5.20 -6.88
N PRO A 100 -4.82 4.76 -6.10
CA PRO A 100 -4.86 3.47 -5.40
C PRO A 100 -6.00 3.35 -4.40
N LYS A 101 -6.72 2.23 -4.50
CA LYS A 101 -7.81 1.79 -3.62
C LYS A 101 -7.37 0.58 -2.84
N PHE A 102 -7.70 0.52 -1.56
CA PHE A 102 -7.19 -0.54 -0.68
C PHE A 102 -8.28 -1.52 -0.31
N ILE A 103 -7.88 -2.78 -0.11
CA ILE A 103 -8.68 -3.79 0.59
C ILE A 103 -8.29 -3.72 2.07
N SER A 104 -9.18 -3.22 2.90
CA SER A 104 -8.91 -2.91 4.31
C SER A 104 -9.85 -3.64 5.25
N LYS A 105 -9.41 -3.86 6.48
CA LYS A 105 -10.25 -4.40 7.56
C LYS A 105 -11.38 -3.43 7.91
N ILE A 106 -12.61 -3.94 8.10
CA ILE A 106 -13.79 -3.12 8.40
C ILE A 106 -13.63 -2.22 9.63
N GLU A 107 -12.85 -2.66 10.61
CA GLU A 107 -12.57 -1.91 11.85
C GLU A 107 -11.80 -0.62 11.59
N LEU A 108 -10.96 -0.56 10.55
CA LEU A 108 -10.25 0.66 10.16
C LEU A 108 -11.17 1.73 9.57
N GLY A 109 -12.41 1.35 9.26
CA GLY A 109 -13.45 2.25 8.81
C GLY A 109 -13.95 3.22 9.88
N LYS A 110 -13.43 3.23 11.11
CA LYS A 110 -13.80 4.18 12.18
C LYS A 110 -12.61 4.56 13.07
N GLY A 111 -12.68 5.74 13.69
CA GLY A 111 -11.80 6.13 14.80
C GLY A 111 -10.48 6.83 14.44
N ILE A 112 -9.96 6.69 13.20
CA ILE A 112 -8.67 7.30 12.82
C ILE A 112 -8.91 8.51 11.91
N PRO A 113 -8.59 9.75 12.33
CA PRO A 113 -8.73 10.94 11.50
C PRO A 113 -8.01 10.79 10.16
N SER A 114 -8.61 11.31 9.09
CA SER A 114 -8.17 11.16 7.70
C SER A 114 -8.13 9.71 7.17
N VAL A 115 -7.56 8.74 7.89
CA VAL A 115 -7.45 7.34 7.45
C VAL A 115 -8.83 6.70 7.30
N SER A 116 -9.62 6.66 8.38
CA SER A 116 -10.95 6.05 8.34
C SER A 116 -11.87 6.81 7.38
N TYR A 117 -11.71 8.12 7.25
CA TYR A 117 -12.47 8.93 6.31
C TYR A 117 -12.15 8.55 4.86
N ASN A 118 -10.87 8.41 4.52
CA ASN A 118 -10.43 7.95 3.20
C ASN A 118 -10.88 6.53 2.88
N LEU A 119 -10.86 5.62 3.85
CA LEU A 119 -11.35 4.27 3.61
C LEU A 119 -12.85 4.23 3.27
N ARG A 120 -13.65 5.12 3.85
CA ARG A 120 -15.10 5.21 3.58
C ARG A 120 -15.45 5.98 2.29
N HIS A 121 -14.66 7.01 1.93
CA HIS A 121 -15.01 7.94 0.84
C HIS A 121 -13.99 7.93 -0.32
N GLY A 122 -13.02 7.03 -0.25
CA GLY A 122 -11.90 6.92 -1.19
C GLY A 122 -12.12 5.98 -2.35
N GLY A 123 -13.17 5.15 -2.32
CA GLY A 123 -13.36 4.02 -3.25
C GLY A 123 -12.60 2.75 -2.85
N SER A 124 -12.00 2.74 -1.65
CA SER A 124 -11.46 1.52 -1.02
C SER A 124 -12.60 0.63 -0.53
N VAL A 125 -12.27 -0.64 -0.26
CA VAL A 125 -13.23 -1.60 0.25
C VAL A 125 -12.88 -2.04 1.68
N LEU A 126 -13.90 -2.09 2.52
CA LEU A 126 -13.81 -2.51 3.92
C LEU A 126 -14.39 -3.92 4.05
N ILE A 127 -13.55 -4.90 4.36
CA ILE A 127 -13.93 -6.31 4.43
C ILE A 127 -13.95 -6.83 5.87
N ASP A 128 -14.92 -7.68 6.16
CA ASP A 128 -14.93 -8.52 7.36
C ASP A 128 -14.28 -9.86 7.02
N ARG A 129 -13.04 -10.06 7.49
CA ARG A 129 -12.25 -11.26 7.20
C ARG A 129 -12.84 -12.53 7.80
N LYS A 130 -13.78 -12.42 8.74
CA LYS A 130 -14.53 -13.58 9.27
C LYS A 130 -15.63 -14.03 8.29
N LYS A 131 -16.00 -13.19 7.32
CA LYS A 131 -17.02 -13.45 6.30
C LYS A 131 -16.37 -13.57 4.92
N GLY A 132 -15.72 -14.70 4.67
CA GLY A 132 -14.95 -14.94 3.44
C GLY A 132 -15.74 -14.71 2.15
N ALA A 133 -16.95 -15.26 2.04
CA ALA A 133 -17.79 -15.10 0.84
C ALA A 133 -18.19 -13.63 0.58
N GLN A 134 -18.49 -12.87 1.64
CA GLN A 134 -18.80 -11.44 1.50
C GLN A 134 -17.54 -10.65 1.10
N SER A 135 -16.40 -10.95 1.72
CA SER A 135 -15.12 -10.33 1.36
C SER A 135 -14.78 -10.52 -0.12
N VAL A 136 -15.02 -11.72 -0.68
CA VAL A 136 -14.83 -11.99 -2.12
C VAL A 136 -15.74 -11.13 -2.98
N LYS A 137 -17.03 -11.01 -2.64
CA LYS A 137 -17.96 -10.12 -3.35
C LYS A 137 -17.50 -8.66 -3.32
N ASP A 138 -17.06 -8.20 -2.16
CA ASP A 138 -16.57 -6.84 -1.93
C ASP A 138 -15.31 -6.55 -2.77
N ILE A 139 -14.37 -7.49 -2.85
CA ILE A 139 -13.18 -7.37 -3.70
C ILE A 139 -13.54 -7.37 -5.18
N MET A 140 -14.50 -8.20 -5.62
CA MET A 140 -15.00 -8.17 -7.01
C MET A 140 -15.68 -6.84 -7.36
N MET A 141 -16.38 -6.19 -6.42
CA MET A 141 -16.90 -4.84 -6.65
C MET A 141 -15.77 -3.82 -6.85
N LEU A 142 -14.67 -3.95 -6.09
CA LEU A 142 -13.49 -3.13 -6.31
C LEU A 142 -12.86 -3.39 -7.68
N GLY A 143 -12.78 -4.66 -8.12
CA GLY A 143 -12.31 -5.01 -9.46
C GLY A 143 -13.13 -4.31 -10.56
N LYS A 144 -14.46 -4.41 -10.50
CA LYS A 144 -15.34 -3.66 -11.43
C LYS A 144 -15.11 -2.16 -11.39
N HIS A 145 -14.88 -1.59 -10.20
CA HIS A 145 -14.63 -0.16 -10.05
C HIS A 145 -13.35 0.28 -10.74
N ILE A 146 -12.24 -0.45 -10.55
CA ILE A 146 -10.98 -0.09 -11.19
C ILE A 146 -11.04 -0.28 -12.70
N GLU A 147 -11.71 -1.33 -13.18
CA GLU A 147 -11.95 -1.57 -14.61
C GLU A 147 -12.66 -0.38 -15.27
N ALA A 148 -13.72 0.11 -14.63
CA ALA A 148 -14.51 1.22 -15.17
C ALA A 148 -13.80 2.60 -15.10
N THR A 149 -12.75 2.75 -14.29
CA THR A 149 -12.15 4.06 -13.97
C THR A 149 -10.67 4.19 -14.34
N ASN A 150 -10.03 3.10 -14.78
CA ASN A 150 -8.56 3.01 -14.91
C ASN A 150 -7.81 3.34 -13.61
N TYR A 151 -8.45 3.15 -12.46
CA TYR A 151 -7.81 3.28 -11.15
C TYR A 151 -7.04 2.00 -10.80
N SER A 152 -6.43 1.96 -9.63
CA SER A 152 -5.73 0.78 -9.15
C SER A 152 -6.30 0.22 -7.86
N ALA A 153 -6.25 -1.09 -7.73
CA ALA A 153 -6.48 -1.80 -6.48
C ALA A 153 -5.12 -2.20 -5.91
N CYS A 154 -4.86 -1.86 -4.65
CA CYS A 154 -3.71 -2.31 -3.89
C CYS A 154 -4.14 -3.44 -2.96
N ILE A 155 -3.43 -4.56 -3.07
CA ILE A 155 -3.59 -5.73 -2.23
C ILE A 155 -2.26 -6.09 -1.57
N PHE A 156 -2.35 -6.46 -0.29
CA PHE A 156 -1.27 -7.06 0.49
C PHE A 156 -1.63 -8.53 0.74
N PRO A 157 -1.22 -9.46 -0.14
CA PRO A 157 -1.75 -10.82 -0.14
C PRO A 157 -1.34 -11.64 1.09
N GLU A 158 -0.32 -11.21 1.84
CA GLU A 158 0.03 -11.76 3.16
C GLU A 158 -1.11 -11.65 4.18
N GLY A 159 -2.05 -10.73 3.95
CA GLY A 159 -3.18 -10.42 4.81
C GLY A 159 -2.79 -9.69 6.10
N THR A 160 -1.57 -9.85 6.62
CA THR A 160 -1.11 -9.22 7.86
C THR A 160 0.35 -8.80 7.74
N ARG A 161 0.71 -7.69 8.39
CA ARG A 161 2.09 -7.23 8.45
C ARG A 161 3.03 -8.30 8.99
N THR A 162 4.22 -8.39 8.41
CA THR A 162 5.29 -9.23 8.97
C THR A 162 5.72 -8.75 10.36
N LYS A 163 6.22 -9.70 11.18
CA LYS A 163 6.77 -9.42 12.51
C LYS A 163 8.30 -9.47 12.54
N ASN A 164 8.93 -10.00 11.49
CA ASN A 164 10.36 -10.27 11.42
C ASN A 164 11.00 -9.74 10.12
N GLY A 165 10.27 -8.97 9.32
CA GLY A 165 10.75 -8.41 8.05
C GLY A 165 10.65 -9.35 6.85
N LEU A 166 10.39 -10.64 7.08
CA LEU A 166 10.26 -11.64 6.02
C LEU A 166 8.87 -11.59 5.39
N VAL A 167 8.83 -11.68 4.06
CA VAL A 167 7.60 -11.79 3.25
C VAL A 167 6.94 -13.14 3.52
N LYS A 168 5.67 -13.11 3.95
CA LYS A 168 4.86 -14.32 4.12
C LYS A 168 4.31 -14.83 2.79
N THR A 169 3.79 -16.04 2.81
CA THR A 169 3.04 -16.62 1.70
C THR A 169 1.85 -15.75 1.29
N PHE A 170 1.76 -15.48 0.00
CA PHE A 170 0.70 -14.70 -0.61
C PHE A 170 -0.55 -15.56 -0.81
N GLN A 171 -1.70 -15.00 -0.44
CA GLN A 171 -3.00 -15.67 -0.61
C GLN A 171 -3.61 -15.31 -1.97
N PRO A 172 -3.90 -16.30 -2.84
CA PRO A 172 -4.31 -16.05 -4.23
C PRO A 172 -5.74 -15.50 -4.36
N ALA A 173 -6.63 -15.81 -3.42
CA ALA A 173 -8.07 -15.55 -3.55
C ALA A 173 -8.42 -14.06 -3.79
N GLY A 174 -7.69 -13.14 -3.15
CA GLY A 174 -7.91 -11.71 -3.36
C GLY A 174 -7.45 -11.22 -4.74
N ILE A 175 -6.30 -11.73 -5.21
CA ILE A 175 -5.78 -11.44 -6.55
C ILE A 175 -6.74 -12.01 -7.61
N ALA A 176 -7.18 -13.26 -7.43
CA ALA A 176 -8.16 -13.93 -8.29
C ALA A 176 -9.46 -13.11 -8.43
N SER A 177 -9.97 -12.60 -7.31
CA SER A 177 -11.21 -11.81 -7.27
C SER A 177 -11.09 -10.50 -8.05
N LEU A 178 -9.94 -9.81 -7.95
CA LEU A 178 -9.68 -8.60 -8.72
C LEU A 178 -9.58 -8.91 -10.22
N ILE A 179 -8.72 -9.86 -10.61
CA ILE A 179 -8.51 -10.24 -12.02
C ILE A 179 -9.85 -10.61 -12.69
N ARG A 180 -10.68 -11.41 -12.01
CA ARG A 180 -11.98 -11.87 -12.53
C ARG A 180 -12.91 -10.74 -12.97
N THR A 181 -12.80 -9.57 -12.35
CA THR A 181 -13.70 -8.43 -12.59
C THR A 181 -12.98 -7.19 -13.10
N SER A 182 -11.67 -7.30 -13.38
CA SER A 182 -10.87 -6.29 -14.05
C SER A 182 -9.94 -6.94 -15.09
N PRO A 183 -10.51 -7.56 -16.14
CA PRO A 183 -9.74 -8.33 -17.12
C PRO A 183 -8.72 -7.48 -17.90
N SER A 184 -8.87 -6.16 -17.93
CA SER A 184 -7.90 -5.25 -18.57
C SER A 184 -6.77 -4.85 -17.62
N ALA A 185 -6.81 -5.26 -16.35
CA ALA A 185 -5.83 -4.84 -15.35
C ALA A 185 -4.50 -5.58 -15.47
N VAL A 186 -3.42 -4.85 -15.24
CA VAL A 186 -2.06 -5.41 -15.16
C VAL A 186 -1.70 -5.62 -13.70
N ILE A 187 -1.03 -6.73 -13.40
CA ILE A 187 -0.42 -6.95 -12.08
C ILE A 187 0.86 -6.15 -12.00
N VAL A 188 1.00 -5.31 -10.98
CA VAL A 188 2.21 -4.51 -10.74
C VAL A 188 2.81 -4.95 -9.39
N PRO A 189 3.85 -5.79 -9.40
CA PRO A 189 4.55 -6.13 -8.17
C PRO A 189 5.29 -4.91 -7.60
N PHE A 190 5.13 -4.69 -6.31
CA PHE A 190 5.73 -3.56 -5.60
C PHE A 190 6.44 -4.03 -4.34
N ALA A 191 7.77 -4.01 -4.38
CA ALA A 191 8.61 -4.36 -3.25
C ALA A 191 8.86 -3.15 -2.35
N ILE A 192 8.57 -3.32 -1.07
CA ILE A 192 8.73 -2.32 -0.02
C ILE A 192 9.79 -2.83 0.96
N ASP A 193 10.95 -2.17 1.00
CA ASP A 193 12.04 -2.41 1.95
C ASP A 193 12.07 -1.27 2.97
N GLY A 194 11.33 -1.46 4.08
CA GLY A 194 11.19 -0.46 5.14
C GLY A 194 10.95 -1.02 6.55
N PHE A 195 10.98 -2.35 6.75
CA PHE A 195 10.69 -3.00 8.03
C PHE A 195 11.44 -2.39 9.21
N GLU A 196 12.74 -2.10 9.01
CA GLU A 196 13.61 -1.55 10.06
C GLU A 196 13.11 -0.24 10.67
N ILE A 197 12.35 0.57 9.92
CA ILE A 197 11.81 1.85 10.38
C ILE A 197 10.89 1.63 11.58
N MET A 198 10.00 0.62 11.49
CA MET A 198 8.96 0.34 12.50
C MET A 198 9.11 -1.02 13.16
N LYS A 199 10.32 -1.62 13.18
CA LYS A 199 10.55 -2.94 13.79
C LYS A 199 10.20 -3.00 15.28
N ASN A 200 10.28 -1.86 15.99
CA ASN A 200 9.89 -1.73 17.40
C ASN A 200 8.43 -1.26 17.57
N GLY A 201 7.62 -1.31 16.51
CA GLY A 201 6.29 -0.71 16.49
C GLY A 201 6.35 0.81 16.42
N TYR A 202 5.53 1.50 17.22
CA TYR A 202 5.39 2.96 17.20
C TYR A 202 6.46 3.69 18.03
N PHE A 203 7.18 3.00 18.93
CA PHE A 203 8.18 3.64 19.77
C PHE A 203 9.33 2.71 20.19
N PRO A 204 10.60 3.11 20.00
CA PRO A 204 11.03 4.21 19.15
C PRO A 204 10.98 3.80 17.67
N ILE A 205 10.62 4.74 16.80
CA ILE A 205 10.79 4.58 15.35
C ILE A 205 12.27 4.79 15.03
N THR A 206 12.85 3.88 14.24
CA THR A 206 14.30 3.79 14.06
C THR A 206 14.84 4.97 13.24
N PHE A 207 15.84 5.66 13.78
CA PHE A 207 16.55 6.75 13.11
C PHE A 207 17.54 6.24 12.05
N GLY A 208 17.61 6.95 10.92
CA GLY A 208 18.63 6.75 9.89
C GLY A 208 18.47 5.47 9.06
N CYS A 209 17.22 5.07 8.80
CA CYS A 209 16.89 3.93 7.96
C CYS A 209 16.87 4.29 6.47
N ASN A 210 16.96 3.28 5.60
CA ASN A 210 16.62 3.41 4.20
C ASN A 210 15.20 2.90 3.99
N PHE A 211 14.39 3.62 3.23
CA PHE A 211 13.08 3.20 2.77
C PHE A 211 13.13 3.07 1.25
N LYS A 212 13.25 1.84 0.74
CA LYS A 212 13.34 1.61 -0.71
C LYS A 212 12.01 1.09 -1.22
N LEU A 213 11.54 1.72 -2.28
CA LEU A 213 10.26 1.46 -2.92
C LEU A 213 10.56 1.11 -4.37
N THR A 214 10.38 -0.17 -4.73
CA THR A 214 10.74 -0.67 -6.07
C THR A 214 9.50 -1.24 -6.76
N VAL A 215 9.16 -0.67 -7.92
CA VAL A 215 8.20 -1.26 -8.86
C VAL A 215 8.94 -2.25 -9.74
N LEU A 216 8.46 -3.49 -9.79
CA LEU A 216 9.01 -4.54 -10.66
C LEU A 216 8.27 -4.56 -12.00
N ASP A 217 8.72 -5.43 -12.91
CA ASP A 217 8.11 -5.52 -14.24
C ASP A 217 6.62 -5.91 -14.14
N PRO A 218 5.72 -5.16 -14.78
CA PRO A 218 4.30 -5.48 -14.80
C PRO A 218 4.03 -6.80 -15.51
N ILE A 219 3.03 -7.55 -15.03
CA ILE A 219 2.67 -8.88 -15.56
C ILE A 219 1.23 -8.85 -16.08
N GLU A 220 1.05 -9.28 -17.31
CA GLU A 220 -0.29 -9.53 -17.86
C GLU A 220 -0.86 -10.80 -17.22
N PRO A 221 -2.02 -10.73 -16.54
CA PRO A 221 -2.59 -11.90 -15.87
C PRO A 221 -3.15 -12.93 -16.86
N LYS A 222 -3.42 -12.54 -18.11
CA LYS A 222 -3.99 -13.42 -19.13
C LYS A 222 -3.03 -14.58 -19.43
N GLY A 223 -3.55 -15.81 -19.34
CA GLY A 223 -2.80 -17.04 -19.64
C GLY A 223 -2.10 -17.68 -18.45
N TRP A 224 -2.13 -17.04 -17.27
CA TRP A 224 -1.61 -17.63 -16.04
C TRP A 224 -2.67 -18.42 -15.27
N ASP A 225 -2.27 -19.52 -14.62
CA ASP A 225 -2.99 -19.97 -13.43
C ASP A 225 -2.79 -18.96 -12.29
N VAL A 226 -3.84 -18.71 -11.50
CA VAL A 226 -3.78 -17.66 -10.49
C VAL A 226 -2.86 -18.01 -9.32
N ASN A 227 -2.73 -19.30 -8.96
CA ASN A 227 -1.82 -19.71 -7.90
C ASN A 227 -0.38 -19.57 -8.36
N GLU A 228 -0.07 -19.99 -9.59
CA GLU A 228 1.25 -19.83 -10.20
C GLU A 228 1.63 -18.36 -10.33
N LEU A 229 0.72 -17.51 -10.80
CA LEU A 229 0.93 -16.06 -10.87
C LEU A 229 1.20 -15.45 -9.48
N THR A 230 0.43 -15.87 -8.49
CA THR A 230 0.59 -15.38 -7.11
C THR A 230 1.96 -15.75 -6.56
N LEU A 231 2.38 -17.00 -6.75
CA LEU A 231 3.69 -17.50 -6.33
C LEU A 231 4.82 -16.80 -7.09
N HIS A 232 4.67 -16.58 -8.40
CA HIS A 232 5.64 -15.86 -9.21
C HIS A 232 5.85 -14.43 -8.71
N VAL A 233 4.75 -13.70 -8.44
CA VAL A 233 4.79 -12.34 -7.88
C VAL A 233 5.41 -12.32 -6.48
N GLU A 234 5.09 -13.30 -5.64
CA GLU A 234 5.72 -13.46 -4.32
C GLU A 234 7.23 -13.61 -4.44
N ASN A 235 7.70 -14.49 -5.34
CA ASN A 235 9.11 -14.74 -5.57
C ASN A 235 9.83 -13.51 -6.12
N LEU A 236 9.24 -12.78 -7.07
CA LEU A 236 9.81 -11.52 -7.58
C LEU A 236 10.06 -10.51 -6.45
N ILE A 237 9.08 -10.34 -5.55
CA ILE A 237 9.21 -9.43 -4.41
C ILE A 237 10.24 -9.94 -3.40
N LYS A 238 10.25 -11.25 -3.08
CA LYS A 238 11.27 -11.85 -2.22
C LYS A 238 12.68 -11.66 -2.80
N ASN A 239 12.86 -11.84 -4.10
CA ASN A 239 14.13 -11.68 -4.80
C ASN A 239 14.63 -10.23 -4.70
N GLU A 240 13.77 -9.24 -4.97
CA GLU A 240 14.13 -7.81 -4.82
C GLU A 240 14.52 -7.45 -3.38
N LEU A 241 13.89 -8.11 -2.39
CA LEU A 241 14.19 -7.91 -0.97
C LEU A 241 15.37 -8.76 -0.46
N GLY A 242 16.01 -9.57 -1.31
CA GLY A 242 17.10 -10.47 -0.92
C GLY A 242 16.66 -11.61 0.03
N GLN A 243 15.42 -12.06 -0.09
CA GLN A 243 14.78 -13.07 0.76
C GLN A 243 14.52 -14.40 0.03
N SER A 244 15.12 -14.59 -1.15
CA SER A 244 15.04 -15.85 -1.90
C SER A 244 15.70 -16.98 -1.12
N SER A 245 15.07 -18.15 -1.11
CA SER A 245 15.83 -19.39 -0.83
C SER A 245 16.81 -19.65 -1.98
N PRO A 246 17.99 -20.25 -1.72
CA PRO A 246 18.99 -20.57 -2.74
C PRO A 246 18.48 -21.42 -3.93
N GLU A 247 17.30 -22.04 -3.84
CA GLU A 247 16.82 -23.05 -4.79
C GLU A 247 16.15 -22.48 -6.06
N VAL A 248 15.88 -21.18 -6.15
CA VAL A 248 15.11 -20.60 -7.28
C VAL A 248 15.99 -19.94 -8.35
N GLN A 249 17.32 -19.96 -8.22
CA GLN A 249 18.21 -19.40 -9.25
C GLN A 249 18.37 -20.27 -10.50
N ASN A 250 17.73 -21.45 -10.56
CA ASN A 250 17.93 -22.45 -11.63
C ASN A 250 16.64 -22.89 -12.35
N LEU A 251 15.61 -22.04 -12.41
CA LEU A 251 14.43 -22.23 -13.28
C LEU A 251 14.23 -21.00 -14.16
#